data_AF-A0AAD6Q713-F1
#
_entry.id   AF-A0AAD6Q713-F1
#
_cell.length_a   1.000
_cell.length_b   1.000
_cell.length_c   1.000
_cell.angle_alpha   90.00
_cell.angle_beta   90.00
_cell.angle_gamma   90.00
#
_symmetry.space_group_name_H-M   'P 1'
#
loop_
_entity.id
_entity.type
_entity.pdbx_description
1 polymer ?
#
loop_
_entity_poly.entity_id
_entity_poly.type
_entity_poly.pdbx_seq_one_letter_code
_entity_poly.pdbx_strand_id
1 'polypeptide(L)'
;MDGSARLLKKCIAEVTNTPWGERVVFIFDPNSDVVAKPLHVSPFMDMLGNWNIKANDPTDSLSVFISVQHPELGDYFVASLKAKRLSSVSDHAMFFWLMPHKVALWIYWHALKLWWKNVHFIQHPRYTNPTYREEAMIRDKKLQCNQALAWDRGNCLQADGHHPGNLADRKRWFKWRDAKRPWC
;
A
#
# COMPACT_ATOMS: atom_id res chain seq x y z
N MET A 1 35.53 -8.67 9.39
CA MET A 1 34.76 -8.77 8.15
C MET A 1 33.56 -7.86 8.30
N ASP A 2 33.64 -6.67 7.71
CA ASP A 2 32.69 -5.59 7.90
C ASP A 2 31.35 -5.90 7.21
N GLY A 3 30.45 -6.50 7.98
CA GLY A 3 29.06 -6.70 7.58
C GLY A 3 28.30 -5.37 7.68
N SER A 4 28.48 -4.49 6.69
CA SER A 4 27.62 -3.32 6.54
C SER A 4 26.17 -3.81 6.50
N ALA A 5 25.40 -3.52 7.56
CA ALA A 5 23.99 -3.85 7.63
C ALA A 5 23.32 -3.33 6.35
N ARG A 6 22.74 -4.22 5.56
CA ARG A 6 22.06 -3.85 4.31
C ARG A 6 20.74 -3.17 4.68
N LEU A 7 20.79 -1.85 4.79
CA LEU A 7 19.62 -1.02 5.06
C LEU A 7 18.84 -0.76 3.76
N LEU A 8 17.57 -1.15 3.75
CA LEU A 8 16.62 -0.90 2.68
C LEU A 8 16.30 0.60 2.66
N LYS A 9 16.66 1.28 1.57
CA LYS A 9 16.46 2.73 1.45
C LYS A 9 15.09 3.10 0.88
N LYS A 10 14.61 2.31 -0.08
CA LYS A 10 13.33 2.52 -0.78
C LYS A 10 12.75 1.20 -1.23
N CYS A 11 11.42 1.13 -1.23
CA CYS A 11 10.65 0.01 -1.73
C CYS A 11 9.76 0.44 -2.88
N ILE A 12 9.41 -0.50 -3.76
CA ILE A 12 8.44 -0.29 -4.83
C ILE A 12 7.23 -1.19 -4.53
N ALA A 13 6.06 -0.59 -4.43
CA ALA A 13 4.80 -1.31 -4.34
C ALA A 13 4.12 -1.30 -5.70
N GLU A 14 3.72 -2.47 -6.19
CA GLU A 14 2.78 -2.62 -7.30
C GLU A 14 1.48 -3.21 -6.76
N VAL A 15 0.39 -2.46 -6.87
CA VAL A 15 -0.92 -2.90 -6.39
C VAL A 15 -1.87 -3.00 -7.58
N THR A 16 -2.48 -4.17 -7.73
CA THR A 16 -3.48 -4.45 -8.78
C THR A 16 -4.86 -4.56 -8.16
N ASN A 17 -5.80 -3.73 -8.64
CA ASN A 17 -7.19 -3.77 -8.23
C ASN A 17 -7.97 -4.80 -9.06
N THR A 18 -8.29 -5.92 -8.43
CA THR A 18 -9.12 -6.99 -8.97
C THR A 18 -10.49 -6.81 -8.34
N PRO A 19 -11.63 -6.66 -9.05
CA PRO A 19 -11.95 -6.94 -10.46
C PRO A 19 -11.78 -5.80 -11.47
N TRP A 20 -11.45 -4.57 -11.06
CA TRP A 20 -11.56 -3.38 -11.93
C TRP A 20 -10.41 -3.19 -12.94
N GLY A 21 -9.36 -4.03 -12.87
CA GLY A 21 -8.29 -4.05 -13.87
C GLY A 21 -7.39 -2.82 -13.79
N GLU A 22 -7.24 -2.24 -12.60
CA GLU A 22 -6.42 -1.05 -12.40
C GLU A 22 -5.12 -1.45 -11.72
N ARG A 23 -4.05 -0.73 -12.00
CA ARG A 23 -2.76 -0.97 -11.37
C ARG A 23 -2.08 0.34 -11.05
N VAL A 24 -1.45 0.34 -9.88
CA VAL A 24 -0.69 1.48 -9.41
C VAL A 24 0.67 1.02 -8.93
N VAL A 25 1.71 1.75 -9.34
CA VAL A 25 3.09 1.51 -8.91
C VAL A 25 3.59 2.77 -8.23
N PHE A 26 4.11 2.63 -7.02
CA PHE A 26 4.69 3.76 -6.29
C PHE A 26 5.87 3.36 -5.41
N ILE A 27 6.72 4.35 -5.12
CA ILE A 27 7.85 4.21 -4.20
C ILE A 27 7.40 4.55 -2.78
N PHE A 28 7.90 3.81 -1.78
CA PHE A 28 7.66 4.12 -0.37
C PHE A 28 8.90 3.90 0.50
N ASP A 29 8.91 4.54 1.67
CA ASP A 29 9.94 4.33 2.71
C ASP A 29 9.63 3.09 3.56
N PRO A 30 10.57 2.12 3.67
CA PRO A 30 10.30 0.87 4.41
C PRO A 30 10.09 1.05 5.91
N ASN A 31 10.68 2.07 6.54
CA ASN A 31 10.57 2.25 8.00
C ASN A 31 9.17 2.67 8.42
N SER A 32 8.57 3.57 7.62
CA SER A 32 7.18 3.98 7.70
C SER A 32 6.92 4.96 6.58
N ASP A 33 5.85 4.72 5.82
CA ASP A 33 5.37 5.69 4.86
C ASP A 33 3.86 5.71 4.84
N VAL A 34 3.29 6.89 4.66
CA VAL A 34 1.85 7.09 4.58
C VAL A 34 1.52 7.54 3.16
N VAL A 35 0.62 6.80 2.51
CA VAL A 35 0.21 7.03 1.12
C VAL A 35 -1.29 7.25 1.11
N ALA A 36 -1.80 8.25 0.39
CA ALA A 36 -3.25 8.35 0.22
C ALA A 36 -3.76 7.09 -0.51
N LYS A 37 -4.81 6.43 0.01
CA LYS A 37 -5.33 5.17 -0.58
C LYS A 37 -5.71 5.42 -2.04
N PRO A 38 -4.97 4.84 -3.00
CA PRO A 38 -5.14 5.21 -4.39
C PRO A 38 -6.20 4.38 -5.10
N LEU A 39 -6.53 3.20 -4.59
CA LEU A 39 -7.40 2.23 -5.23
C LEU A 39 -8.60 1.91 -4.35
N HIS A 40 -9.77 1.77 -4.98
CA HIS A 40 -10.95 1.21 -4.34
C HIS A 40 -10.86 -0.34 -4.37
N VAL A 41 -10.10 -0.88 -3.41
CA VAL A 41 -9.74 -2.32 -3.35
C VAL A 41 -10.79 -3.22 -2.69
N SER A 42 -11.85 -2.66 -2.10
CA SER A 42 -12.92 -3.41 -1.44
C SER A 42 -14.24 -2.67 -1.57
N PRO A 43 -15.35 -3.35 -1.90
CA PRO A 43 -16.68 -2.74 -1.92
C PRO A 43 -17.20 -2.27 -0.57
N PHE A 44 -16.50 -2.53 0.53
CA PHE A 44 -16.88 -2.12 1.87
C PHE A 44 -15.93 -1.06 2.44
N MET A 45 -15.06 -0.47 1.60
CA MET A 45 -14.05 0.49 2.02
C MET A 45 -13.89 1.61 0.99
N ASP A 46 -14.27 2.83 1.34
CA ASP A 46 -14.06 4.02 0.51
C ASP A 46 -12.57 4.33 0.24
N MET A 47 -12.33 5.37 -0.55
CA MET A 47 -10.98 5.85 -0.87
C MET A 47 -10.46 6.92 0.09
N LEU A 48 -11.19 7.28 1.16
CA LEU A 48 -10.81 8.36 2.06
C LEU A 48 -9.67 7.98 3.02
N GLY A 49 -9.40 6.69 3.21
CA GLY A 49 -8.28 6.25 4.05
C GLY A 49 -6.88 6.57 3.51
N ASN A 50 -5.89 6.50 4.40
CA ASN A 50 -4.47 6.49 4.06
C ASN A 50 -3.88 5.12 4.37
N TRP A 51 -2.96 4.64 3.54
CA TRP A 51 -2.18 3.43 3.78
C TRP A 51 -0.92 3.76 4.55
N ASN A 52 -0.76 3.18 5.74
CA ASN A 52 0.52 3.15 6.45
C ASN A 52 1.23 1.85 6.10
N ILE A 53 2.36 1.94 5.40
CA ILE A 53 3.10 0.80 4.86
C ILE A 53 4.47 0.73 5.51
N LYS A 54 4.85 -0.48 5.93
CA LYS A 54 6.16 -0.80 6.51
C LYS A 54 6.70 -2.11 5.97
N ALA A 55 8.01 -2.18 5.80
CA ALA A 55 8.72 -3.40 5.42
C ALA A 55 10.04 -3.48 6.20
N ASN A 56 10.46 -4.68 6.57
CA ASN A 56 11.77 -4.90 7.16
C ASN A 56 12.85 -5.11 6.09
N ASP A 57 14.11 -5.05 6.51
CA ASP A 57 15.23 -5.43 5.66
C ASP A 57 15.14 -6.92 5.27
N PRO A 58 15.29 -7.25 3.97
CA PRO A 58 15.18 -8.63 3.50
C PRO A 58 16.40 -9.44 3.95
N THR A 59 16.23 -10.16 5.05
CA THR A 59 17.20 -11.11 5.62
C THR A 59 16.71 -12.54 5.40
N ASP A 60 16.66 -13.37 6.44
CA ASP A 60 16.05 -14.70 6.39
C ASP A 60 14.52 -14.65 6.45
N SER A 61 13.95 -13.49 6.81
CA SER A 61 12.52 -13.24 6.80
C SER A 61 12.18 -11.88 6.21
N LEU A 62 11.06 -11.84 5.50
CA LEU A 62 10.46 -10.63 4.95
C LEU A 62 9.10 -10.44 5.62
N SER A 63 8.88 -9.26 6.18
CA SER A 63 7.62 -8.84 6.78
C SER A 63 7.15 -7.56 6.09
N VAL A 64 5.90 -7.56 5.64
CA VAL A 64 5.23 -6.38 5.10
C VAL A 64 3.99 -6.13 5.94
N PHE A 65 3.81 -4.89 6.38
CA PHE A 65 2.66 -4.46 7.16
C PHE A 65 1.97 -3.31 6.45
N ILE A 66 0.65 -3.39 6.34
CA ILE A 66 -0.20 -2.37 5.74
C ILE A 66 -1.38 -2.15 6.68
N SER A 67 -1.60 -0.91 7.13
CA SER A 67 -2.85 -0.52 7.79
C SER A 67 -3.55 0.60 7.03
N VAL A 68 -4.87 0.66 7.18
CA VAL A 68 -5.71 1.73 6.61
C VAL A 68 -6.18 2.62 7.73
N GLN A 69 -5.76 3.89 7.69
CA GLN A 69 -6.13 4.92 8.64
C GLN A 69 -7.20 5.81 8.03
N HIS A 70 -8.40 5.80 8.61
CA HIS A 70 -9.53 6.59 8.12
C HIS A 70 -9.75 7.83 8.97
N PRO A 71 -10.03 9.01 8.37
CA PRO A 71 -10.28 10.23 9.13
C PRO A 71 -11.46 10.10 10.11
N GLU A 72 -12.49 9.34 9.77
CA GLU A 72 -13.71 9.22 10.60
C GLU A 72 -13.82 7.89 11.35
N LEU A 73 -13.23 6.81 10.82
CA LEU A 73 -13.42 5.44 11.32
C LEU A 73 -12.19 4.92 12.07
N GLY A 74 -11.10 5.69 12.10
CA GLY A 74 -9.82 5.26 12.65
C GLY A 74 -9.19 4.11 11.88
N ASP A 75 -8.34 3.34 12.56
CA ASP A 75 -7.61 2.22 11.99
C ASP A 75 -8.50 0.96 11.97
N TYR A 76 -9.16 0.72 10.84
CA TYR A 76 -10.17 -0.35 10.73
C TYR A 76 -9.72 -1.57 9.93
N PHE A 77 -8.58 -1.50 9.23
CA PHE A 77 -8.06 -2.61 8.44
C PHE A 77 -6.54 -2.73 8.58
N VAL A 78 -6.09 -3.97 8.75
CA VAL A 78 -4.67 -4.34 8.83
C VAL A 78 -4.43 -5.61 8.03
N ALA A 79 -3.41 -5.59 7.19
CA ALA A 79 -2.87 -6.75 6.51
C ALA A 79 -1.39 -6.90 6.85
N SER A 80 -0.97 -8.12 7.14
CA SER A 80 0.45 -8.44 7.35
C SER A 80 0.83 -9.68 6.57
N LEU A 81 2.00 -9.63 5.95
CA LEU A 81 2.64 -10.75 5.29
C LEU A 81 3.93 -11.05 6.03
N LYS A 82 4.14 -12.31 6.40
CA LYS A 82 5.43 -12.82 6.87
C LYS A 82 5.86 -13.95 5.95
N ALA A 83 7.00 -13.78 5.31
CA ALA A 83 7.62 -14.77 4.45
C ALA A 83 8.99 -15.15 5.03
N LYS A 84 9.33 -16.43 4.91
CA LYS A 84 10.64 -16.96 5.29
C LYS A 84 11.39 -17.35 4.02
N ARG A 85 12.68 -17.01 3.96
CA ARG A 85 13.54 -17.43 2.86
C ARG A 85 13.73 -18.95 2.91
N LEU A 86 13.48 -19.60 1.79
CA LEU A 86 13.77 -21.02 1.60
C LEU A 86 15.06 -21.15 0.78
N SER A 87 15.96 -22.03 1.22
CA SER A 87 17.24 -22.31 0.54
C SER A 87 17.08 -23.25 -0.65
N SER A 88 16.02 -24.06 -0.65
CA SER A 88 15.66 -24.97 -1.75
C SER A 88 14.15 -25.02 -1.91
N VAL A 89 13.69 -25.02 -3.15
CA VAL A 89 12.27 -25.19 -3.50
C VAL A 89 12.02 -26.69 -3.62
N SER A 90 11.27 -27.27 -2.68
CA SER A 90 10.87 -28.68 -2.77
C SER A 90 9.91 -28.91 -3.95
N ASP A 91 9.87 -30.12 -4.50
CA ASP A 91 9.03 -30.57 -5.64
C ASP A 91 7.50 -30.41 -5.47
N HIS A 92 7.05 -29.81 -4.36
CA HIS A 92 5.65 -29.47 -4.10
C HIS A 92 5.15 -28.28 -4.97
N ALA A 93 5.96 -27.84 -5.95
CA ALA A 93 5.67 -26.81 -6.94
C ALA A 93 4.28 -26.96 -7.59
N MET A 94 3.81 -28.20 -7.77
CA MET A 94 2.54 -28.51 -8.43
C MET A 94 1.30 -27.97 -7.70
N PHE A 95 1.35 -27.82 -6.36
CA PHE A 95 0.21 -27.31 -5.59
C PHE A 95 0.15 -25.77 -5.51
N PHE A 96 1.24 -25.07 -5.84
CA PHE A 96 1.27 -23.62 -5.76
C PHE A 96 0.34 -22.95 -6.78
N TRP A 97 0.05 -23.59 -7.91
CA TRP A 97 -0.91 -23.08 -8.90
C TRP A 97 -2.34 -22.96 -8.34
N LEU A 98 -2.75 -23.85 -7.43
CA LEU A 98 -4.10 -23.83 -6.85
C LEU A 98 -4.24 -22.83 -5.68
N MET A 99 -3.12 -22.37 -5.10
CA MET A 99 -3.16 -21.45 -3.96
C MET A 99 -3.89 -20.12 -4.26
N PRO A 100 -3.61 -19.42 -5.38
CA PRO A 100 -4.32 -18.18 -5.71
C PRO A 100 -5.83 -18.35 -5.83
N HIS A 101 -6.28 -19.45 -6.45
CA HIS A 101 -7.71 -19.76 -6.59
C HIS A 101 -8.39 -19.98 -5.23
N LYS A 102 -7.75 -20.75 -4.35
CA LYS A 102 -8.24 -20.93 -2.97
C LYS A 102 -8.36 -19.57 -2.28
N VAL A 103 -7.31 -18.75 -2.31
CA VAL A 103 -7.34 -17.41 -1.68
C VAL A 103 -8.46 -16.54 -2.24
N ALA A 104 -8.64 -16.53 -3.57
CA ALA A 104 -9.74 -15.80 -4.20
C ALA A 104 -11.11 -16.27 -3.69
N LEU A 105 -11.36 -17.58 -3.65
CA LEU A 105 -12.62 -18.14 -3.14
C LEU A 105 -12.89 -17.69 -1.69
N TRP A 106 -11.87 -17.72 -0.83
CA TRP A 106 -11.99 -17.27 0.56
C TRP A 106 -12.32 -15.78 0.66
N ILE A 107 -11.68 -14.93 -0.17
CA ILE A 107 -11.97 -13.48 -0.20
C ILE A 107 -13.43 -13.23 -0.60
N TYR A 108 -13.93 -13.90 -1.65
CA TYR A 108 -15.32 -13.77 -2.08
C TYR A 108 -16.31 -14.30 -1.05
N TRP A 109 -15.98 -15.41 -0.38
CA TRP A 109 -16.80 -15.94 0.71
C TRP A 109 -16.90 -14.95 1.89
N HIS A 110 -15.80 -14.34 2.28
CA HIS A 110 -15.79 -13.28 3.29
C HIS A 110 -16.61 -12.06 2.87
N ALA A 111 -16.52 -11.65 1.59
CA ALA A 111 -17.34 -10.56 1.07
C ALA A 111 -18.84 -10.88 1.13
N LEU A 112 -19.24 -12.12 0.79
CA LEU A 112 -20.62 -12.59 0.93
C LEU A 112 -21.10 -12.56 2.39
N LYS A 113 -20.25 -12.98 3.33
CA LYS A 113 -20.55 -12.94 4.77
C LYS A 113 -20.76 -11.51 5.28
N LEU A 114 -19.96 -10.55 4.80
CA LEU A 114 -20.14 -9.12 5.13
C LEU A 114 -21.42 -8.55 4.53
N TRP A 115 -21.74 -8.92 3.30
CA TRP A 115 -22.99 -8.54 2.66
C TRP A 115 -24.21 -9.08 3.42
N TRP A 116 -24.17 -10.34 3.87
CA TRP A 116 -25.23 -10.91 4.71
C TRP A 116 -25.34 -10.20 6.07
N LYS A 117 -24.24 -9.65 6.59
CA LYS A 117 -24.24 -8.78 7.78
C LYS A 117 -24.71 -7.35 7.51
N ASN A 118 -25.22 -7.06 6.31
CA ASN A 118 -25.72 -5.76 5.90
C ASN A 118 -24.69 -4.62 6.00
N VAL A 119 -23.41 -4.94 5.78
CA VAL A 119 -22.34 -3.92 5.69
C VAL A 119 -22.57 -3.09 4.43
N HIS A 120 -22.46 -1.77 4.57
CA HIS A 120 -22.73 -0.82 3.48
C HIS A 120 -21.83 -1.09 2.26
N PHE A 121 -22.46 -1.27 1.11
CA PHE A 121 -21.78 -1.45 -0.16
C PHE A 121 -21.50 -0.10 -0.82
N ILE A 122 -20.24 0.14 -1.14
CA ILE A 122 -19.73 1.35 -1.80
C ILE A 122 -19.40 0.99 -3.25
N GLN A 123 -20.02 1.70 -4.18
CA GLN A 123 -19.79 1.49 -5.61
C GLN A 123 -18.41 2.03 -6.01
N HIS A 124 -17.75 1.33 -6.93
CA HIS A 124 -16.46 1.76 -7.44
C HIS A 124 -16.56 3.15 -8.10
N PRO A 125 -15.66 4.09 -7.76
CA PRO A 125 -15.77 5.49 -8.17
C PRO A 125 -15.68 5.70 -9.67
N ARG A 126 -15.06 4.79 -10.44
CA ARG A 126 -15.05 4.84 -11.91
C ARG A 126 -16.44 5.04 -12.55
N TYR A 127 -17.52 4.63 -11.89
CA TYR A 127 -18.89 4.79 -12.42
C TYR A 127 -19.55 6.13 -12.05
N THR A 128 -19.04 6.83 -11.04
CA THR A 128 -19.63 8.07 -10.52
C THR A 128 -18.73 9.29 -10.74
N ASN A 129 -17.42 9.11 -10.65
CA ASN A 129 -16.41 10.14 -10.75
C ASN A 129 -15.26 9.65 -11.67
N PRO A 130 -15.12 10.16 -12.90
CA PRO A 130 -14.04 9.78 -13.80
C PRO A 130 -12.66 10.33 -13.36
N THR A 131 -12.61 11.38 -12.53
CA THR A 131 -11.38 12.05 -12.07
C THR A 131 -10.85 11.53 -10.72
N TYR A 132 -11.40 10.43 -10.21
CA TYR A 132 -10.98 9.83 -8.93
C TYR A 132 -9.49 9.48 -8.87
N ARG A 133 -8.85 9.15 -10.01
CA ARG A 133 -7.40 8.85 -10.06
C ARG A 133 -6.59 10.12 -9.80
N GLU A 134 -6.97 11.24 -10.41
CA GLU A 134 -6.35 12.55 -10.23
C GLU A 134 -6.55 13.05 -8.80
N GLU A 135 -7.76 12.90 -8.26
CA GLU A 135 -8.05 13.25 -6.86
C GLU A 135 -7.19 12.44 -5.88
N ALA A 136 -7.01 11.15 -6.11
CA ALA A 136 -6.12 10.33 -5.30
C ALA A 136 -4.66 10.83 -5.34
N MET A 137 -4.17 11.21 -6.53
CA MET A 137 -2.83 11.78 -6.67
C MET A 137 -2.68 13.16 -6.00
N ILE A 138 -3.70 14.01 -6.10
CA ILE A 138 -3.72 15.33 -5.43
C ILE A 138 -3.69 15.13 -3.91
N ARG A 139 -4.46 14.17 -3.39
CA ARG A 139 -4.49 13.83 -1.97
C ARG A 139 -3.15 13.31 -1.48
N ASP A 140 -2.48 12.44 -2.25
CA ASP A 140 -1.13 11.97 -1.90
C ASP A 140 -0.14 13.15 -1.86
N LYS A 141 -0.17 14.02 -2.88
CA LYS A 141 0.68 15.22 -2.92
C LYS A 141 0.44 16.14 -1.71
N LYS A 142 -0.81 16.37 -1.33
CA LYS A 142 -1.17 17.15 -0.13
C LYS A 142 -0.64 16.50 1.13
N LEU A 143 -0.75 15.18 1.24
CA LEU A 143 -0.25 14.41 2.37
C LEU A 143 1.28 14.52 2.50
N GLN A 144 2.01 14.45 1.38
CA GLN A 144 3.47 14.67 1.37
C GLN A 144 3.84 16.11 1.79
N CYS A 145 3.16 17.13 1.25
CA CYS A 145 3.41 18.52 1.64
C CYS A 145 3.17 18.75 3.13
N ASN A 146 2.10 18.19 3.69
CA ASN A 146 1.80 18.30 5.12
C ASN A 146 2.88 17.64 5.99
N GLN A 147 3.39 16.48 5.58
CA GLN A 147 4.50 15.81 6.27
C GLN A 147 5.78 16.64 6.22
N ALA A 148 6.10 17.24 5.07
CA ALA A 148 7.26 18.13 4.94
C ALA A 148 7.13 19.36 5.85
N LEU A 149 5.96 19.99 5.90
CA LEU A 149 5.69 21.12 6.80
C LEU A 149 5.74 20.72 8.28
N ALA A 150 5.24 19.53 8.64
CA ALA A 150 5.31 19.02 10.01
C ALA A 150 6.76 18.75 10.43
N TRP A 151 7.56 18.19 9.53
CA TRP A 151 9.00 18.00 9.73
C TRP A 151 9.72 19.33 9.93
N ASP A 152 9.44 20.33 9.09
CA ASP A 152 10.06 21.66 9.19
C ASP A 152 9.74 22.36 10.51
N ARG A 153 8.48 22.30 10.97
CA ARG A 153 8.11 22.81 12.30
C ARG A 153 8.77 22.05 13.44
N GLY A 154 8.92 20.73 13.33
CA GLY A 154 9.63 19.92 14.32
C GLY A 154 11.12 20.26 14.40
N ASN A 155 11.75 20.52 13.25
CA ASN A 155 13.16 20.87 13.16
C ASN A 155 13.44 22.34 13.54
N CYS A 156 12.51 23.27 13.31
CA CYS A 156 12.66 24.65 13.77
C CYS A 156 12.68 24.77 15.32
N LEU A 157 12.19 23.74 16.02
CA LEU A 157 12.29 23.60 17.47
C LEU A 157 13.55 22.84 17.93
N GLN A 158 14.31 22.26 16.99
CA GLN A 158 15.60 21.58 17.22
C GLN A 158 16.65 22.14 16.25
N ALA A 159 16.99 23.43 16.40
CA ALA A 159 18.07 24.03 15.64
C ALA A 159 19.42 23.61 16.25
N ASP A 160 20.02 22.56 15.71
CA ASP A 160 21.48 22.41 15.65
C ASP A 160 21.90 21.89 14.27
N GLY A 161 22.92 22.53 13.71
CA GLY A 161 23.18 22.59 12.27
C GLY A 161 23.43 21.24 11.58
N HIS A 162 22.52 20.88 10.67
CA HIS A 162 22.84 20.01 9.54
C HIS A 162 22.02 20.45 8.32
N HIS A 163 22.69 20.78 7.22
CA HIS A 163 22.05 21.21 5.97
C HIS A 163 21.03 20.16 5.48
N PRO A 164 19.73 20.47 5.42
CA PRO A 164 18.76 19.56 4.84
C PRO A 164 18.88 19.66 3.31
N GLY A 165 19.38 18.60 2.69
CA GLY A 165 19.34 18.45 1.25
C GLY A 165 17.91 18.65 0.73
N ASN A 166 17.76 19.61 -0.20
CA ASN A 166 16.59 20.01 -0.97
C ASN A 166 15.35 19.08 -0.81
N LEU A 167 14.49 19.37 0.16
CA LEU A 167 13.29 18.58 0.49
C LEU A 167 12.14 18.81 -0.51
N ALA A 168 12.24 19.84 -1.34
CA ALA A 168 11.20 20.28 -2.28
C ALA A 168 11.00 19.33 -3.48
N ASP A 169 11.92 18.40 -3.74
CA ASP A 169 11.88 17.53 -4.93
C ASP A 169 11.49 16.06 -4.64
N ARG A 170 11.07 15.74 -3.41
CA ARG A 170 10.65 14.37 -3.04
C ARG A 170 9.21 14.05 -3.45
N LYS A 171 8.82 14.39 -4.68
CA LYS A 171 7.54 13.93 -5.22
C LYS A 171 7.58 12.40 -5.29
N ARG A 172 6.65 11.71 -4.63
CA ARG A 172 6.52 10.25 -4.75
C ARG A 172 6.38 9.92 -6.23
N TRP A 173 7.22 9.03 -6.75
CA TRP A 173 6.94 8.47 -8.07
C TRP A 173 5.67 7.64 -7.94
N PHE A 174 4.62 8.08 -8.63
CA PHE A 174 3.33 7.43 -8.71
C PHE A 174 2.95 7.17 -10.17
N LYS A 175 2.64 5.93 -10.54
CA LYS A 175 2.28 5.58 -11.93
C LYS A 175 1.07 4.65 -11.97
N TRP A 176 0.01 5.13 -12.63
CA TRP A 176 -1.17 4.33 -12.96
C TRP A 176 -0.99 3.60 -14.28
N ARG A 177 -1.55 2.40 -14.37
CA ARG A 177 -1.69 1.60 -15.59
C ARG A 177 -2.98 0.80 -15.51
N ASP A 178 -3.50 0.38 -16.66
CA ASP A 178 -4.52 -0.64 -16.69
C ASP A 178 -3.83 -2.02 -16.68
N ALA A 179 -4.34 -2.93 -15.84
CA ALA A 179 -3.89 -4.30 -15.78
C ALA A 179 -4.73 -5.16 -16.71
N LYS A 180 -4.06 -6.04 -17.47
CA LYS A 180 -4.75 -7.19 -18.08
C LYS A 180 -5.30 -8.07 -16.96
N ARG A 181 -6.52 -8.58 -17.12
CA ARG A 181 -7.09 -9.49 -16.12
C ARG A 181 -6.16 -10.71 -16.00
N PRO A 182 -5.94 -11.26 -14.81
CA PRO A 182 -5.14 -12.48 -14.67
C PRO A 182 -5.73 -13.70 -15.41
N TRP A 183 -6.98 -13.59 -15.88
CA TRP A 183 -7.72 -14.62 -16.62
C TRP A 183 -7.85 -14.34 -18.14
N CYS A 184 -7.15 -13.34 -18.69
CA CYS A 184 -7.23 -12.95 -20.11
C CYS A 184 -5.84 -12.77 -20.73
#